data_AF-A0A8T7IUF1-F1
#
_entry.id   AF-A0A8T7IUF1-F1
#
_cell.length_a   1.000
_cell.length_b   1.000
_cell.length_c   1.000
_cell.angle_alpha   90.00
_cell.angle_beta   90.00
_cell.angle_gamma   90.00
#
_symmetry.space_group_name_H-M   'P 1'
#
loop_
_entity.id
_entity.type
_entity.pdbx_description
1 polymer ?
#
loop_
_entity_poly.entity_id
_entity_poly.type
_entity_poly.pdbx_seq_one_letter_code
_entity_poly.pdbx_strand_id
1 'polypeptide(L)'
;MNKNSLRPLALGLGAAVVLGACTPGTETGTETASTNLLSELPDAPHAEMREHEFTHHGITVSDPWNWIRDSDYPTVDDQDVLDYLNAENAYFQSWLQPQSALTDALFEEFKGRLDESESSVPWVSNGYEYSWVFEEGDEYRTYLRKDLSDPEAQAEVF
;
A
#
# COMPACT_ATOMS: atom_id res chain seq x y z
N MET A 1 -54.57 13.88 44.60
CA MET A 1 -55.59 13.26 43.72
C MET A 1 -54.91 12.17 42.92
N ASN A 2 -55.40 10.95 42.70
CA ASN A 2 -56.63 10.27 43.08
C ASN A 2 -56.27 8.77 43.24
N LYS A 3 -57.15 8.06 43.92
CA LYS A 3 -56.99 6.78 44.62
C LYS A 3 -57.13 5.55 43.71
N ASN A 4 -56.62 4.42 44.22
CA ASN A 4 -57.27 3.09 44.25
C ASN A 4 -57.52 2.38 42.88
N SER A 5 -57.38 1.05 42.71
CA SER A 5 -57.53 -0.05 43.66
C SER A 5 -57.33 -1.41 42.96
N LEU A 6 -56.67 -2.38 43.64
CA LEU A 6 -57.09 -3.78 43.93
C LEU A 6 -57.38 -4.74 42.73
N ARG A 7 -56.99 -6.03 42.65
CA ARG A 7 -56.55 -7.07 43.62
C ARG A 7 -56.20 -8.42 42.89
N PRO A 8 -55.86 -9.55 43.57
CA PRO A 8 -54.85 -10.55 43.16
C PRO A 8 -55.40 -11.98 42.91
N LEU A 9 -54.56 -12.95 42.55
CA LEU A 9 -54.62 -14.32 43.09
C LEU A 9 -53.35 -15.14 42.79
N ALA A 10 -53.03 -16.03 43.72
CA ALA A 10 -51.87 -16.92 43.85
C ALA A 10 -51.72 -18.00 42.77
N LEU A 11 -50.50 -18.55 42.62
CA LEU A 11 -50.20 -19.97 42.89
C LEU A 11 -48.68 -20.20 42.89
N GLY A 12 -48.18 -20.90 43.90
CA GLY A 12 -46.77 -21.27 44.00
C GLY A 12 -46.40 -22.51 43.19
N LEU A 13 -45.11 -22.63 42.88
CA LEU A 13 -44.29 -23.84 42.68
C LEU A 13 -42.87 -23.27 42.45
N GLY A 14 -41.83 -23.59 43.20
CA GLY A 14 -41.32 -24.95 43.39
C GLY A 14 -40.17 -25.19 42.41
N ALA A 15 -38.94 -25.02 42.90
CA ALA A 15 -37.67 -25.60 42.45
C ALA A 15 -37.17 -25.37 41.00
N ALA A 16 -35.95 -24.85 40.86
CA ALA A 16 -34.79 -25.65 40.43
C ALA A 16 -33.55 -24.76 40.27
N VAL A 17 -32.52 -25.04 41.08
CA VAL A 17 -31.14 -24.66 40.80
C VAL A 17 -30.65 -25.56 39.66
N VAL A 18 -30.20 -24.97 38.55
CA VAL A 18 -29.37 -25.67 37.56
C VAL A 18 -28.10 -24.85 37.34
N LEU A 19 -27.02 -25.31 37.95
CA LEU A 19 -25.65 -25.09 37.51
C LEU A 19 -25.48 -25.76 36.14
N GLY A 20 -24.96 -25.05 35.14
CA GLY A 20 -24.72 -25.67 33.84
C GLY A 20 -24.05 -24.78 32.80
N ALA A 21 -22.72 -24.86 32.78
CA ALA A 21 -21.80 -24.72 31.64
C ALA A 21 -21.61 -23.34 30.98
N CYS A 22 -20.33 -22.91 30.99
CA CYS A 22 -19.77 -21.98 30.00
C CYS A 22 -20.14 -22.46 28.60
N THR A 23 -20.80 -21.59 27.84
CA THR A 23 -20.95 -21.71 26.40
C THR A 23 -19.57 -21.77 25.74
N PRO A 24 -19.28 -22.73 24.85
CA PRO A 24 -18.08 -22.66 24.04
C PRO A 24 -18.16 -21.40 23.18
N GLY A 25 -17.10 -20.60 23.23
CA GLY A 25 -16.93 -19.42 22.40
C GLY A 25 -17.11 -19.79 20.94
N THR A 26 -17.89 -18.99 20.23
CA THR A 26 -17.93 -18.99 18.78
C THR A 26 -16.56 -18.53 18.28
N GLU A 27 -15.67 -19.48 17.98
CA GLU A 27 -14.52 -19.22 17.12
C GLU A 27 -15.06 -19.12 15.68
N THR A 28 -15.33 -17.89 15.23
CA THR A 28 -15.46 -17.61 13.80
C THR A 28 -14.09 -17.80 13.16
N GLY A 29 -13.80 -19.04 12.75
CA GLY A 29 -12.70 -19.36 11.86
C GLY A 29 -12.88 -18.59 10.55
N THR A 30 -12.05 -17.56 10.37
CA THR A 30 -11.86 -16.85 9.10
C THR A 30 -10.64 -17.44 8.41
N GLU A 31 -10.74 -18.70 7.96
CA GLU A 31 -9.64 -19.37 7.22
C GLU A 31 -10.03 -19.80 5.79
N THR A 32 -11.20 -19.41 5.28
CA THR A 32 -11.70 -19.93 3.98
C THR A 32 -11.72 -18.91 2.83
N ALA A 33 -11.14 -17.72 2.99
CA ALA A 33 -11.17 -16.70 1.93
C ALA A 33 -9.94 -16.72 1.00
N SER A 34 -8.75 -17.04 1.51
CA SER A 34 -7.50 -16.88 0.75
C SER A 34 -7.26 -17.94 -0.33
N THR A 35 -7.83 -19.14 -0.21
CA THR A 35 -7.58 -20.24 -1.15
C THR A 35 -8.37 -20.12 -2.46
N ASN A 36 -9.47 -19.37 -2.46
CA ASN A 36 -10.39 -19.31 -3.60
C ASN A 36 -9.97 -18.29 -4.67
N LEU A 37 -9.16 -17.29 -4.30
CA LEU A 37 -8.75 -16.22 -5.20
C LEU A 37 -7.74 -16.69 -6.25
N LEU A 38 -6.87 -17.64 -5.91
CA LEU A 38 -5.83 -18.13 -6.83
C LEU A 38 -6.43 -18.98 -7.97
N SER A 39 -7.56 -19.66 -7.71
CA SER A 39 -8.27 -20.49 -8.69
C SER A 39 -9.11 -19.72 -9.69
N GLU A 40 -9.33 -18.42 -9.48
CA GLU A 40 -10.17 -17.55 -10.32
C GLU A 40 -9.33 -16.64 -11.25
N LEU A 41 -8.00 -16.69 -11.16
CA LEU A 41 -7.11 -15.88 -11.98
C LEU A 41 -6.93 -16.48 -13.39
N PRO A 42 -6.67 -15.63 -14.41
CA PRO A 42 -6.21 -16.13 -15.70
C PRO A 42 -4.87 -16.87 -15.55
N ASP A 43 -4.58 -17.78 -16.47
CA ASP A 43 -3.28 -18.45 -16.50
C ASP A 43 -2.15 -17.42 -16.57
N ALA A 44 -1.12 -17.61 -15.74
CA ALA A 44 0.03 -16.72 -15.71
C ALA A 44 0.76 -16.76 -17.06
N PRO A 45 1.22 -15.61 -17.59
CA PRO A 45 1.99 -15.59 -18.80
C PRO A 45 3.31 -16.33 -18.59
N HIS A 46 3.71 -17.11 -19.58
CA HIS A 46 4.97 -17.85 -19.56
C HIS A 46 5.92 -17.28 -20.61
N ALA A 47 7.10 -16.85 -20.17
CA ALA A 47 8.14 -16.38 -21.08
C ALA A 47 8.66 -17.53 -21.96
N GLU A 48 8.83 -17.23 -23.25
CA GLU A 48 9.51 -18.13 -24.18
C GLU A 48 10.96 -18.37 -23.72
N MET A 49 11.44 -19.61 -23.88
CA MET A 49 12.85 -19.94 -23.66
C MET A 49 13.60 -19.83 -24.98
N ARG A 50 14.61 -18.97 -25.05
CA ARG A 50 15.47 -18.79 -26.24
C ARG A 50 16.90 -19.16 -25.90
N GLU A 51 17.52 -20.03 -26.69
CA GLU A 51 18.88 -20.48 -26.40
C GLU A 51 19.85 -19.29 -26.36
N HIS A 52 20.44 -19.06 -25.19
CA HIS A 52 21.43 -18.03 -24.98
C HIS A 52 22.39 -18.45 -23.85
N GLU A 53 23.66 -18.11 -24.02
CA GLU A 53 24.72 -18.36 -23.05
C GLU A 53 25.71 -17.21 -23.05
N PHE A 54 26.30 -16.94 -21.89
CA PHE A 54 27.39 -15.98 -21.77
C PHE A 54 28.51 -16.55 -20.90
N THR A 55 29.73 -16.08 -21.15
CA THR A 55 30.93 -16.55 -20.43
C THR A 55 31.59 -15.39 -19.70
N HIS A 56 31.82 -15.56 -18.40
CA HIS A 56 32.53 -14.59 -17.58
C HIS A 56 33.57 -15.30 -16.71
N HIS A 57 34.81 -14.79 -16.70
CA HIS A 57 35.94 -15.41 -15.97
C HIS A 57 36.16 -16.90 -16.24
N GLY A 58 35.89 -17.36 -17.46
CA GLY A 58 36.01 -18.77 -17.85
C GLY A 58 34.87 -19.67 -17.36
N ILE A 59 33.79 -19.10 -16.82
CA ILE A 59 32.56 -19.80 -16.43
C ILE A 59 31.47 -19.45 -17.44
N THR A 60 30.92 -20.46 -18.11
CA THR A 60 29.80 -20.32 -19.05
C THR A 60 28.49 -20.63 -18.33
N VAL A 61 27.51 -19.74 -18.47
CA VAL A 61 26.16 -19.85 -17.89
C VAL A 61 25.14 -19.72 -19.00
N SER A 62 24.16 -20.64 -19.04
CA SER A 62 23.01 -20.54 -19.93
C SER A 62 21.94 -19.67 -19.28
N ASP A 63 21.40 -18.73 -20.03
CA ASP A 63 20.30 -17.85 -19.63
C ASP A 63 19.24 -17.80 -20.74
N PRO A 64 18.26 -18.73 -20.73
CA PRO A 64 17.25 -18.79 -21.77
C PRO A 64 16.29 -17.58 -21.83
N TRP A 65 16.31 -16.71 -20.82
CA TRP A 65 15.44 -15.54 -20.71
C TRP A 65 16.19 -14.23 -20.92
N ASN A 66 17.45 -14.28 -21.37
CA ASN A 66 18.24 -13.10 -21.64
C ASN A 66 17.56 -12.13 -22.63
N TRP A 67 16.70 -12.63 -23.52
CA TRP A 67 15.95 -11.82 -24.49
C TRP A 67 14.96 -10.84 -23.84
N ILE A 68 14.50 -11.09 -22.61
CA ILE A 68 13.65 -10.15 -21.86
C ILE A 68 14.45 -8.88 -21.51
N ARG A 69 15.78 -9.00 -21.39
CA ARG A 69 16.67 -7.87 -21.19
C ARG A 69 16.94 -7.19 -22.53
N ASP A 70 16.21 -6.11 -22.79
CA ASP A 70 16.49 -5.26 -23.94
C ASP A 70 17.92 -4.68 -23.84
N SER A 71 18.69 -4.80 -24.92
CA SER A 71 20.07 -4.33 -24.98
C SER A 71 20.16 -2.82 -25.21
N ASP A 72 19.11 -2.20 -25.75
CA ASP A 72 19.05 -0.77 -26.09
C ASP A 72 18.46 0.10 -24.96
N TYR A 73 18.27 -0.48 -23.77
CA TYR A 73 17.82 0.23 -22.57
C TYR A 73 18.64 1.53 -22.33
N PRO A 74 17.99 2.69 -22.12
CA PRO A 74 16.61 2.88 -21.66
C PRO A 74 15.53 2.88 -22.75
N THR A 75 15.89 2.77 -24.03
CA THR A 75 14.90 2.63 -25.10
C THR A 75 14.51 1.16 -25.20
N VAL A 76 13.23 0.86 -24.99
CA VAL A 76 12.67 -0.49 -25.11
C VAL A 76 11.67 -0.47 -26.25
N ASP A 77 12.04 -1.03 -27.40
CA ASP A 77 11.22 -1.09 -28.61
C ASP A 77 11.07 -2.52 -29.16
N ASP A 78 11.70 -3.52 -28.53
CA ASP A 78 11.48 -4.93 -28.84
C ASP A 78 10.03 -5.34 -28.52
N GLN A 79 9.31 -5.76 -29.56
CA GLN A 79 7.90 -6.12 -29.48
C GLN A 79 7.66 -7.34 -28.59
N ASP A 80 8.57 -8.33 -28.60
CA ASP A 80 8.40 -9.54 -27.80
C ASP A 80 8.51 -9.21 -26.30
N VAL A 81 9.43 -8.30 -25.95
CA VAL A 81 9.61 -7.82 -24.57
C VAL A 81 8.36 -7.05 -24.12
N LEU A 82 7.88 -6.12 -24.96
CA LEU A 82 6.69 -5.32 -24.65
C LEU A 82 5.43 -6.19 -24.53
N ASP A 83 5.27 -7.18 -25.40
CA ASP A 83 4.12 -8.10 -25.36
C ASP A 83 4.12 -8.92 -24.07
N TYR A 84 5.28 -9.45 -23.67
CA TYR A 84 5.41 -10.19 -22.42
C TYR A 84 5.14 -9.29 -21.19
N LEU A 85 5.70 -8.08 -21.16
CA LEU A 85 5.45 -7.12 -20.06
C LEU A 85 3.98 -6.71 -19.97
N ASN A 86 3.31 -6.51 -21.10
CA ASN A 86 1.88 -6.20 -21.12
C ASN A 86 1.04 -7.39 -20.63
N ALA A 87 1.41 -8.62 -20.97
CA ALA A 87 0.74 -9.81 -20.46
C ALA A 87 0.91 -9.95 -18.94
N GLU A 88 2.12 -9.73 -18.41
CA GLU A 88 2.40 -9.72 -16.97
C GLU A 88 1.60 -8.62 -16.25
N ASN A 89 1.54 -7.41 -16.81
CA ASN A 89 0.73 -6.33 -16.27
C ASN A 89 -0.77 -6.70 -16.23
N ALA A 90 -1.29 -7.35 -17.27
CA ALA A 90 -2.69 -7.77 -17.31
C ALA A 90 -3.00 -8.84 -16.24
N TYR A 91 -2.09 -9.79 -16.03
CA TYR A 91 -2.19 -10.79 -14.96
C TYR A 91 -2.16 -10.12 -13.58
N PHE A 92 -1.20 -9.23 -13.34
CA PHE A 92 -1.10 -8.46 -12.10
C PHE A 92 -2.37 -7.65 -11.83
N GLN A 93 -2.91 -6.95 -12.83
CA GLN A 93 -4.16 -6.21 -12.68
C GLN A 93 -5.33 -7.13 -12.31
N SER A 94 -5.45 -8.29 -12.95
CA SER A 94 -6.50 -9.27 -12.63
C SER A 94 -6.41 -9.75 -11.17
N TRP A 95 -5.20 -9.93 -10.65
CA TRP A 95 -4.97 -10.26 -9.25
C TRP A 95 -5.26 -9.11 -8.28
N LEU A 96 -4.96 -7.87 -8.69
CA LEU A 96 -5.17 -6.67 -7.88
C LEU A 96 -6.64 -6.22 -7.84
N GLN A 97 -7.43 -6.46 -8.89
CA GLN A 97 -8.82 -6.00 -9.01
C GLN A 97 -9.68 -6.28 -7.77
N PRO A 98 -9.72 -7.51 -7.20
CA PRO A 98 -10.50 -7.81 -6.00
C PRO A 98 -10.03 -7.06 -4.74
N GLN A 99 -8.79 -6.56 -4.75
CA GLN A 99 -8.13 -5.87 -3.63
C GLN A 99 -8.14 -4.34 -3.79
N SER A 100 -8.72 -3.81 -4.88
CA SER A 100 -8.78 -2.38 -5.18
C SER A 100 -9.31 -1.54 -4.01
N ALA A 101 -10.45 -1.92 -3.44
CA ALA A 101 -11.05 -1.18 -2.32
C ALA A 101 -10.15 -1.11 -1.07
N LEU A 102 -9.41 -2.17 -0.76
CA LEU A 102 -8.45 -2.16 0.34
C LEU A 102 -7.23 -1.30 0.01
N THR A 103 -6.75 -1.41 -1.23
CA THR A 103 -5.60 -0.64 -1.73
C THR A 103 -5.91 0.86 -1.71
N ASP A 104 -7.09 1.27 -2.18
CA ASP A 104 -7.56 2.65 -2.17
C ASP A 104 -7.70 3.19 -0.74
N ALA A 105 -8.26 2.38 0.18
CA ALA A 105 -8.37 2.77 1.58
C ALA A 105 -7.00 3.01 2.24
N LEU A 106 -6.04 2.12 1.98
CA LEU A 106 -4.67 2.27 2.46
C LEU A 106 -3.95 3.46 1.82
N PHE A 107 -4.19 3.70 0.53
CA PHE A 107 -3.63 4.85 -0.17
C PHE A 107 -4.11 6.17 0.44
N GLU A 108 -5.41 6.33 0.66
CA GLU A 108 -5.98 7.53 1.30
C GLU A 108 -5.50 7.69 2.75
N GLU A 109 -5.34 6.59 3.49
CA GLU A 109 -4.76 6.62 4.83
C GLU A 109 -3.30 7.10 4.82
N PHE A 110 -2.48 6.60 3.90
CA PHE A 110 -1.08 7.01 3.78
C PHE A 110 -0.95 8.46 3.33
N LYS A 111 -1.77 8.86 2.35
CA LYS A 111 -1.83 10.25 1.90
C LYS A 111 -2.26 11.18 3.04
N GLY A 112 -3.31 10.82 3.79
CA GLY A 112 -3.81 11.63 4.90
C GLY A 112 -2.86 11.74 6.10
N ARG A 113 -1.82 10.90 6.18
CA ARG A 113 -0.76 10.99 7.21
C ARG A 113 0.40 11.90 6.79
N LEU A 114 0.50 12.25 5.51
CA LEU A 114 1.54 13.12 4.98
C LEU A 114 1.05 14.57 4.99
N ASP A 115 1.88 15.49 5.48
CA ASP A 115 1.62 16.92 5.34
C ASP A 115 2.01 17.35 3.92
N GLU A 116 1.06 17.84 3.12
CA GLU A 116 1.33 18.33 1.76
C GLU A 116 2.18 19.62 1.79
N SER A 117 2.20 20.33 2.92
CA SER A 117 2.94 21.58 3.12
C SER A 117 4.04 21.43 4.18
N GLU A 118 5.10 20.69 3.86
CA GLU A 118 6.22 20.49 4.78
C GLU A 118 7.32 21.54 4.56
N SER A 119 7.93 22.01 5.66
CA SER A 119 9.14 22.83 5.61
C SER A 119 10.23 22.26 6.51
N SER A 120 11.48 22.42 6.08
CA SER A 120 12.64 22.00 6.85
C SER A 120 12.89 22.89 8.06
N VAL A 121 13.47 22.33 9.11
CA VAL A 121 14.12 23.14 10.15
C VAL A 121 15.26 23.94 9.52
N PRO A 122 15.29 25.28 9.65
CA PRO A 122 16.35 26.09 9.07
C PRO A 122 17.72 25.77 9.68
N TRP A 123 18.77 25.81 8.85
CA TRP A 123 20.14 25.65 9.32
C TRP A 123 21.04 26.74 8.76
N VAL A 124 22.05 27.13 9.56
CA VAL A 124 22.94 28.23 9.21
C VAL A 124 24.27 27.70 8.68
N SER A 125 24.70 28.25 7.55
CA SER A 125 26.02 27.99 6.97
C SER A 125 26.52 29.22 6.21
N ASN A 126 27.80 29.56 6.36
CA ASN A 126 28.47 30.64 5.62
C ASN A 126 27.74 32.01 5.65
N GLY A 127 27.07 32.36 6.75
CA GLY A 127 26.33 33.63 6.87
C GLY A 127 24.94 33.63 6.23
N TYR A 128 24.48 32.49 5.71
CA TYR A 128 23.12 32.29 5.21
C TYR A 128 22.38 31.27 6.08
N GLU A 129 21.09 31.49 6.25
CA GLU A 129 20.14 30.49 6.73
C GLU A 129 19.53 29.79 5.52
N TYR A 130 19.55 28.46 5.52
CA TYR A 130 19.01 27.63 4.45
C TYR A 130 17.79 26.88 4.95
N SER A 131 16.82 26.73 4.07
CA SER A 131 15.65 25.88 4.28
C SER A 131 15.16 25.30 2.95
N TRP A 132 14.22 24.36 3.04
CA TRP A 132 13.41 23.94 1.91
C TRP A 132 11.95 23.86 2.31
N VAL A 133 11.07 23.99 1.33
CA VAL A 133 9.61 23.89 1.49
C VAL A 133 9.04 23.07 0.35
N PHE A 134 8.00 22.30 0.66
CA PHE A 134 7.02 21.82 -0.31
C PHE A 134 5.78 22.70 -0.14
N GLU A 135 5.35 23.37 -1.21
CA GLU A 135 4.03 24.01 -1.22
C GLU A 135 2.97 22.97 -1.63
N GLU A 136 1.71 23.24 -1.32
CA GLU A 136 0.61 22.35 -1.67
C GLU A 136 0.56 22.14 -3.20
N GLY A 137 0.70 20.88 -3.62
CA GLY A 137 0.73 20.50 -5.03
C GLY A 137 2.12 20.50 -5.69
N ASP A 138 3.18 20.86 -4.97
CA ASP A 138 4.54 20.76 -5.49
C ASP A 138 5.01 19.29 -5.58
N GLU A 139 5.49 18.89 -6.74
CA GLU A 139 6.18 17.60 -6.91
C GLU A 139 7.63 17.64 -6.41
N TYR A 140 8.22 18.83 -6.30
CA TYR A 140 9.62 19.03 -5.93
C TYR A 140 9.76 20.14 -4.89
N ARG A 141 10.67 19.96 -3.94
CA ARG A 141 10.97 20.99 -2.96
C ARG A 141 11.60 22.22 -3.58
N THR A 142 11.23 23.37 -3.06
CA THR A 142 11.89 24.64 -3.33
C THR A 142 12.94 24.90 -2.25
N TYR A 143 14.17 25.21 -2.66
CA TYR A 143 15.25 25.58 -1.74
C TYR A 143 15.27 27.08 -1.54
N LEU A 144 15.33 27.51 -0.28
CA LEU A 144 15.42 28.92 0.09
C LEU A 144 16.70 29.19 0.87
N ARG A 145 17.24 30.39 0.69
CA ARG A 145 18.29 30.93 1.54
C ARG A 145 17.91 32.34 1.99
N LYS A 146 18.36 32.72 3.17
CA LYS A 146 18.20 34.07 3.72
C LYS A 146 19.56 34.57 4.19
N ASP A 147 19.94 35.78 3.78
CA ASP A 147 21.17 36.42 4.24
C ASP A 147 21.02 36.84 5.71
N LEU A 148 21.94 36.42 6.59
CA LEU A 148 21.91 36.79 8.01
C LEU A 148 22.70 38.07 8.31
N SER A 149 23.44 38.61 7.34
CA SER A 149 24.16 39.88 7.50
C SER A 149 23.24 41.09 7.43
N ASP A 150 22.11 40.96 6.73
CA ASP A 150 21.06 41.96 6.63
C ASP A 150 19.82 41.50 7.41
N PRO A 151 19.48 42.15 8.54
CA PRO A 151 18.32 41.77 9.34
C PRO A 151 16.96 41.98 8.62
N GLU A 152 16.93 42.75 7.53
CA GLU A 152 15.73 42.96 6.70
C GLU A 152 15.69 42.04 5.46
N ALA A 153 16.72 41.21 5.22
CA ALA A 153 16.75 40.30 4.09
C ALA A 153 15.61 39.27 4.16
N GLN A 154 14.99 39.01 3.02
CA GLN A 154 13.94 38.00 2.88
C GLN A 154 14.54 36.70 2.34
N ALA A 155 13.85 35.58 2.59
CA ALA A 155 14.23 34.30 2.01
C ALA A 155 14.02 34.34 0.49
N GLU A 156 15.04 33.95 -0.27
CA GLU A 156 15.03 33.88 -1.73
C GLU A 156 15.31 32.45 -2.21
N VAL A 157 14.76 32.10 -3.37
CA VAL A 157 15.08 30.84 -4.06
C VAL A 157 16.48 30.95 -4.67
N PHE A 158 17.30 29.91 -4.56
CA PHE A 158 18.69 29.91 -5.04
C PHE A 158 19.07 28.67 -5.84
#